data_AF-A0A957FGV9-F1
#
_entry.id   AF-A0A957FGV9-F1
#
_cell.length_a   1.000
_cell.length_b   1.000
_cell.length_c   1.000
_cell.angle_alpha   90.00
_cell.angle_beta   90.00
_cell.angle_gamma   90.00
#
_symmetry.space_group_name_H-M   'P 1'
#
loop_
_entity.id
_entity.type
_entity.pdbx_description
1 polymer ?
#
loop_
_entity_poly.entity_id
_entity_poly.type
_entity_poly.pdbx_seq_one_letter_code
_entity_poly.pdbx_strand_id
1 'polypeptide(L)'
;MINQELLQELVSFHVPQNRVVSLYLNTDSAQQPVETIKLQAKSLLKEANSHNEANVAAIDRYLNHDFDWTRPGLALFAATDEDFFRAYPVAVSFRNRIRIGQKPYIKPLAHFLDYYA
;
A
#
# COMPACT_ATOMS: atom_id res chain seq x y z
N MET A 1 8.67 3.37 12.62
CA MET A 1 7.45 3.98 13.18
C MET A 1 6.95 5.01 12.18
N ILE A 2 5.65 5.07 11.95
CA ILE A 2 5.05 6.13 11.13
C ILE A 2 5.04 7.38 11.99
N ASN A 3 5.62 8.48 11.52
CA ASN A 3 5.71 9.75 12.24
C ASN A 3 5.05 10.88 11.44
N GLN A 4 4.95 12.07 12.03
CA GLN A 4 4.30 13.22 11.41
C GLN A 4 4.99 13.66 10.11
N GLU A 5 6.32 13.54 10.02
CA GLU A 5 7.09 13.91 8.82
C GLU A 5 6.75 13.02 7.63
N LEU A 6 6.64 11.70 7.85
CA LEU A 6 6.19 10.76 6.82
C LEU A 6 4.76 11.09 6.36
N LEU A 7 3.87 11.43 7.28
CA LEU A 7 2.50 11.81 6.90
C LEU A 7 2.47 13.11 6.08
N GLN A 8 3.29 14.10 6.45
CA GLN A 8 3.44 15.35 5.70
C GLN A 8 3.99 15.11 4.29
N GLU A 9 4.95 14.19 4.12
CA GLU A 9 5.44 13.75 2.82
C GLU A 9 4.29 13.20 1.96
N LEU A 10 3.51 12.25 2.50
CA LEU A 10 2.39 11.64 1.78
C LEU A 10 1.30 12.66 1.39
N VAL A 11 1.03 13.65 2.25
CA VAL A 11 0.04 14.72 1.98
C VAL A 11 0.52 15.66 0.89
N SER A 12 1.81 15.97 0.90
CA SER A 12 2.43 16.92 -0.02
C SER A 12 2.71 16.30 -1.39
N PHE A 13 2.82 14.97 -1.48
CA PHE A 13 3.09 14.27 -2.71
C PHE A 13 1.90 14.33 -3.68
N HIS A 14 2.18 14.72 -4.93
CA HIS A 14 1.18 14.87 -5.98
C HIS A 14 1.77 14.59 -7.36
N VAL A 15 1.05 13.81 -8.16
CA VAL A 15 1.40 13.47 -9.54
C VAL A 15 0.22 13.81 -10.45
N PRO A 16 0.37 14.73 -11.44
CA PRO A 16 -0.74 15.20 -12.27
C PRO A 16 -1.44 14.10 -13.08
N GLN A 17 -0.72 13.03 -13.44
CA GLN A 17 -1.17 12.01 -14.38
C GLN A 17 -1.99 10.86 -13.76
N ASN A 18 -2.47 11.00 -12.52
CA ASN A 18 -3.19 9.92 -11.80
C ASN A 18 -2.39 8.61 -11.72
N ARG A 19 -1.09 8.67 -11.43
CA ARG A 19 -0.20 7.50 -11.40
C ARG A 19 0.20 7.06 -9.99
N VAL A 20 -0.47 7.54 -8.96
CA VAL A 20 -0.22 7.10 -7.59
C VAL A 20 -1.10 5.91 -7.27
N VAL A 21 -0.49 4.75 -7.06
CA VAL A 21 -1.15 3.54 -6.56
C VAL A 21 -1.09 3.53 -5.04
N SER A 22 -2.25 3.42 -4.40
CA SER A 22 -2.40 3.28 -2.94
C SER A 22 -3.01 1.91 -2.64
N LEU A 23 -2.24 1.04 -1.99
CA LEU A 23 -2.63 -0.32 -1.65
C LEU A 23 -2.75 -0.47 -0.14
N TYR A 24 -3.83 -1.08 0.30
CA TYR A 24 -4.04 -1.48 1.69
C TYR A 24 -4.41 -2.95 1.73
N LEU A 25 -3.72 -3.72 2.57
CA LEU A 25 -3.93 -5.15 2.72
C LEU A 25 -4.21 -5.54 4.17
N ASN A 26 -5.09 -6.52 4.32
CA ASN A 26 -5.15 -7.43 5.43
C ASN A 26 -4.13 -8.54 5.15
N THR A 27 -3.05 -8.58 5.92
CA THR A 27 -2.00 -9.59 5.83
C THR A 27 -1.97 -10.49 7.06
N ASP A 28 -3.07 -10.51 7.83
CA ASP A 28 -3.21 -11.29 9.05
C ASP A 28 -3.28 -12.79 8.72
N SER A 29 -2.14 -13.47 8.92
CA SER A 29 -2.01 -14.90 8.70
C SER A 29 -2.81 -15.75 9.71
N ALA A 30 -3.29 -15.15 10.80
CA ALA A 30 -4.22 -15.81 11.71
C ALA A 30 -5.65 -15.87 11.14
N GLN A 31 -6.01 -14.97 10.22
CA GLN A 31 -7.34 -14.97 9.58
C GLN A 31 -7.36 -15.82 8.31
N GLN A 32 -6.31 -15.75 7.49
CA GLN A 32 -6.23 -16.45 6.21
C GLN A 32 -4.81 -16.95 5.92
N PRO A 33 -4.62 -18.06 5.19
CA PRO A 33 -3.30 -18.50 4.76
C PRO A 33 -2.58 -17.43 3.91
N VAL A 34 -1.27 -17.30 4.09
CA VAL A 34 -0.43 -16.33 3.37
C VAL A 34 -0.58 -16.47 1.85
N GLU A 35 -0.70 -17.70 1.34
CA GLU A 35 -0.90 -17.95 -0.09
C GLU A 35 -2.23 -17.36 -0.59
N THR A 36 -3.30 -17.46 0.19
CA THR A 36 -4.60 -16.84 -0.13
C THR A 36 -4.50 -15.32 -0.12
N ILE A 37 -3.80 -14.74 0.85
CA ILE A 37 -3.59 -13.29 0.91
C ILE A 37 -2.79 -12.81 -0.30
N LYS A 38 -1.73 -13.54 -0.69
CA LYS A 38 -0.95 -13.25 -1.92
C LYS A 38 -1.82 -13.27 -3.17
N LEU A 39 -2.74 -14.25 -3.28
CA LEU A 39 -3.67 -14.32 -4.41
C LEU A 39 -4.64 -13.12 -4.44
N GLN A 40 -5.16 -12.70 -3.28
CA GLN A 40 -6.01 -11.50 -3.17
C GLN A 40 -5.24 -10.24 -3.56
N ALA A 41 -4.01 -10.07 -3.06
CA ALA A 41 -3.15 -8.94 -3.41
C ALA A 41 -2.87 -8.90 -4.93
N LYS A 42 -2.57 -10.05 -5.54
CA LYS A 42 -2.39 -10.18 -6.98
C LYS A 42 -3.66 -9.81 -7.76
N SER A 43 -4.85 -10.18 -7.24
CA SER A 43 -6.12 -9.80 -7.86
C SER A 43 -6.32 -8.29 -7.83
N LEU A 44 -6.07 -7.64 -6.69
CA LEU A 44 -6.15 -6.18 -6.55
C LEU A 44 -5.18 -5.47 -7.50
N LEU A 45 -3.95 -5.95 -7.59
CA LEU A 45 -2.92 -5.37 -8.47
C LEU A 45 -3.32 -5.43 -9.95
N LYS A 46 -4.00 -6.50 -10.37
CA LYS A 46 -4.55 -6.59 -11.74
C LYS A 46 -5.58 -5.51 -12.03
N GLU A 47 -6.41 -5.13 -11.06
CA GLU A 47 -7.40 -4.06 -11.22
C GLU A 47 -6.74 -2.69 -11.43
N ALA A 48 -5.54 -2.48 -10.86
CA ALA A 48 -4.80 -1.24 -11.01
C ALA A 48 -3.88 -1.18 -12.23
N ASN A 49 -3.70 -2.27 -12.97
CA ASN A 49 -2.63 -2.38 -13.95
C ASN A 49 -2.76 -1.40 -15.14
N SER A 50 -3.98 -0.96 -15.46
CA SER A 50 -4.21 0.00 -16.55
C SER A 50 -3.39 1.28 -16.35
N HIS A 51 -2.35 1.46 -17.16
CA HIS A 51 -1.40 2.59 -17.15
C HIS A 51 -0.53 2.71 -15.88
N ASN A 52 -0.39 1.65 -15.09
CA ASN A 52 0.42 1.64 -13.85
C ASN A 52 1.32 0.40 -13.75
N GLU A 53 1.73 -0.17 -14.87
CA GLU A 53 2.50 -1.42 -14.92
C GLU A 53 3.80 -1.36 -14.09
N ALA A 54 4.54 -0.24 -14.16
CA ALA A 54 5.76 -0.05 -13.38
C ALA A 54 5.49 -0.01 -11.86
N ASN A 55 4.39 0.62 -11.45
CA ASN A 55 3.96 0.63 -10.04
C ASN A 55 3.58 -0.78 -9.60
N VAL A 56 2.74 -1.47 -10.38
CA VAL A 56 2.27 -2.83 -10.07
C VAL A 56 3.44 -3.80 -9.97
N ALA A 57 4.41 -3.74 -10.88
CA ALA A 57 5.61 -4.58 -10.85
C ALA A 57 6.48 -4.32 -9.61
N ALA A 58 6.67 -3.05 -9.23
CA ALA A 58 7.41 -2.70 -8.02
C ALA A 58 6.72 -3.23 -6.75
N ILE A 59 5.40 -3.11 -6.69
CA ILE A 59 4.61 -3.63 -5.56
C ILE A 59 4.67 -5.15 -5.49
N ASP A 60 4.48 -5.84 -6.62
CA ASP A 60 4.54 -7.30 -6.68
C ASP A 60 5.92 -7.83 -6.24
N ARG A 61 7.00 -7.19 -6.70
CA ARG A 61 8.37 -7.49 -6.26
C ARG A 61 8.51 -7.33 -4.75
N TYR A 62 8.08 -6.20 -4.19
CA TYR A 62 8.15 -5.95 -2.75
C TYR A 62 7.41 -7.03 -1.95
N LEU A 63 6.17 -7.38 -2.34
CA LEU A 63 5.36 -8.39 -1.65
C LEU A 63 6.00 -9.80 -1.69
N ASN A 64 6.73 -10.12 -2.76
CA ASN A 64 7.36 -11.43 -2.92
C ASN A 64 8.73 -11.55 -2.27
N HIS A 65 9.49 -10.45 -2.16
CA HIS A 65 10.90 -10.48 -1.75
C HIS A 65 11.19 -9.78 -0.42
N ASP A 66 10.51 -8.67 -0.13
CA ASP A 66 10.89 -7.75 0.95
C ASP A 66 9.84 -7.70 2.08
N PHE A 67 8.58 -8.01 1.78
CA PHE A 67 7.51 -7.91 2.76
C PHE A 67 7.55 -9.05 3.78
N ASP A 68 7.59 -8.67 5.06
CA ASP A 68 7.47 -9.57 6.19
C ASP A 68 5.99 -9.95 6.44
N TRP A 69 5.64 -11.17 6.04
CA TRP A 69 4.30 -11.74 6.17
C TRP A 69 3.86 -12.05 7.62
N THR A 70 4.71 -11.78 8.61
CA THR A 70 4.29 -11.81 10.02
C THR A 70 3.49 -10.57 10.43
N ARG A 71 3.52 -9.51 9.62
CA ARG A 71 2.80 -8.26 9.87
C ARG A 71 1.33 -8.39 9.45
N PRO A 72 0.36 -8.05 10.31
CA PRO A 72 -1.07 -8.24 10.01
C PRO A 72 -1.67 -7.19 9.07
N GLY A 73 -1.01 -6.05 8.86
CA GLY A 73 -1.46 -5.06 7.88
C GLY A 73 -0.33 -4.39 7.12
N LEU A 74 -0.67 -3.92 5.93
CA LEU A 74 0.23 -3.16 5.06
C LEU A 74 -0.53 -1.99 4.43
N ALA A 75 0.02 -0.79 4.56
CA ALA A 75 -0.31 0.37 3.73
C ALA A 75 0.88 0.66 2.81
N LEU A 76 0.65 0.82 1.51
CA LEU A 76 1.71 1.00 0.54
C LEU A 76 1.30 2.04 -0.51
N PHE A 77 2.24 2.88 -0.90
CA PHE A 77 2.07 3.88 -1.94
C PHE A 77 3.21 3.80 -2.95
N ALA A 78 2.86 3.80 -4.24
CA ALA A 78 3.83 3.72 -5.34
C ALA A 78 3.49 4.70 -6.47
N ALA A 79 4.51 5.41 -6.93
CA ALA A 79 4.58 6.18 -8.17
C ALA A 79 6.05 6.09 -8.66
N THR A 80 6.40 4.95 -9.25
CA THR A 80 7.76 4.59 -9.70
C THR A 80 8.33 5.59 -10.70
N ASP A 81 7.50 6.18 -11.56
CA ASP A 81 7.91 7.23 -12.51
C ASP A 81 8.48 8.48 -11.80
N GLU A 82 8.14 8.67 -10.53
CA GLU A 82 8.51 9.82 -9.69
C GLU A 82 9.44 9.39 -8.53
N ASP A 83 10.09 8.22 -8.63
CA ASP A 83 10.95 7.62 -7.59
C ASP A 83 10.27 7.48 -6.21
N PHE A 84 8.95 7.36 -6.21
CA PHE A 84 8.17 7.33 -4.99
C PHE A 84 7.66 5.93 -4.67
N PHE A 85 8.23 5.32 -3.63
CA PHE A 85 7.78 4.03 -3.10
C PHE A 85 7.86 4.05 -1.58
N ARG A 86 6.71 3.88 -0.91
CA ARG A 86 6.59 3.93 0.55
C ARG A 86 5.73 2.76 1.03
N ALA A 87 6.32 1.87 1.82
CA ALA A 87 5.64 0.73 2.42
C ALA A 87 5.63 0.86 3.94
N TYR A 88 4.47 0.64 4.54
CA TYR A 88 4.22 0.76 5.97
C TYR A 88 3.55 -0.50 6.49
N PRO A 89 4.34 -1.51 6.88
CA PRO A 89 3.84 -2.65 7.65
C PRO A 89 3.39 -2.17 9.03
N VAL A 90 2.20 -2.56 9.46
CA VAL A 90 1.57 -2.14 10.72
C VAL A 90 1.05 -3.35 11.51
N ALA A 91 0.80 -3.13 12.80
CA ALA A 91 0.34 -4.17 13.73
C ALA A 91 -1.19 -4.41 13.68
N VAL A 92 -1.92 -3.74 12.78
CA VAL A 92 -3.37 -3.88 12.63
C VAL A 92 -3.71 -4.07 11.15
N SER A 93 -4.62 -4.99 10.84
CA SER A 93 -5.04 -5.26 9.47
C SER A 93 -5.90 -4.14 8.88
N PHE A 94 -5.73 -3.87 7.58
CA PHE A 94 -6.61 -2.98 6.84
C PHE A 94 -7.63 -3.76 6.02
N ARG A 95 -8.76 -3.14 5.67
CA ARG A 95 -9.62 -3.71 4.62
C ARG A 95 -8.92 -3.66 3.27
N ASN A 96 -8.69 -4.83 2.66
CA ASN A 96 -8.19 -5.01 1.29
C ASN A 96 -8.80 -4.01 0.31
N ARG A 97 -7.95 -3.19 -0.31
CA ARG A 97 -8.33 -2.25 -1.36
C ARG A 97 -7.12 -1.72 -2.11
N ILE A 98 -7.35 -1.33 -3.35
CA ILE A 98 -6.42 -0.57 -4.16
C ILE A 98 -7.11 0.70 -4.66
N ARG A 99 -6.37 1.80 -4.76
CA ARG A 99 -6.84 3.07 -5.35
C ARG A 99 -5.77 3.69 -6.20
N ILE A 100 -6.20 4.24 -7.33
CA ILE A 100 -5.36 5.03 -8.22
C ILE A 100 -5.83 6.48 -8.15
N GLY A 101 -4.88 7.40 -8.07
CA GLY A 101 -5.18 8.82 -8.05
C GLY A 101 -3.95 9.69 -8.28
N GLN A 102 -4.16 11.00 -8.16
CA GLN A 102 -3.09 11.99 -8.26
C GLN A 102 -2.30 12.18 -6.96
N LYS A 103 -2.79 11.63 -5.86
CA LYS A 103 -2.22 11.78 -4.52
C LYS A 103 -2.35 10.45 -3.77
N PRO A 104 -1.46 10.17 -2.81
CA PRO A 104 -1.60 9.04 -1.92
C PRO A 104 -2.96 9.06 -1.21
N TYR A 105 -3.71 7.97 -1.27
CA TYR A 105 -4.99 7.85 -0.59
C TYR A 105 -4.76 7.54 0.89
N ILE A 106 -4.47 8.56 1.70
CA ILE A 106 -4.04 8.41 3.11
C ILE A 106 -5.17 8.19 4.11
N LYS A 107 -6.46 8.37 3.74
CA LYS A 107 -7.56 8.36 4.73
C LYS A 107 -7.56 7.13 5.66
N PRO A 108 -7.39 5.89 5.17
CA PRO A 108 -7.34 4.71 6.05
C PRO A 108 -6.12 4.72 6.98
N LEU A 109 -4.98 5.22 6.49
CA LEU A 109 -3.76 5.33 7.28
C LEU A 109 -3.85 6.42 8.35
N ALA A 110 -4.38 7.59 8.01
CA ALA A 110 -4.59 8.69 8.96
C ALA A 110 -5.56 8.26 10.08
N HIS A 111 -6.69 7.64 9.71
CA HIS A 111 -7.62 7.08 10.70
C HIS A 111 -6.95 6.03 11.60
N PHE A 112 -6.04 5.21 11.07
CA PHE A 112 -5.25 4.31 11.92
C PHE A 112 -4.33 5.07 12.88
N LEU A 113 -3.65 6.12 12.42
CA LEU A 113 -2.78 6.94 13.30
C LEU A 113 -3.58 7.65 14.39
N ASP A 114 -4.73 8.24 14.08
CA ASP A 114 -5.54 8.95 15.10
C ASP A 114 -6.02 8.02 16.23
N TYR A 115 -6.18 6.73 15.98
CA TYR A 115 -6.69 5.77 16.97
C TYR A 115 -5.60 5.03 17.74
N TYR A 116 -4.37 4.98 17.22
CA TYR A 116 -3.28 4.16 17.75
C TYR A 116 -1.97 4.93 18.01
N ALA A 117 -1.89 6.22 17.67
CA ALA A 117 -0.74 7.08 17.97
C ALA A 117 -0.81 7.73 19.36
#